data_AF-A0A076LG72-F1
#
_entry.id   AF-A0A076LG72-F1
#
_cell.length_a   1.000
_cell.length_b   1.000
_cell.length_c   1.000
_cell.angle_alpha   90.00
_cell.angle_beta   90.00
_cell.angle_gamma   90.00
#
_symmetry.space_group_name_H-M   'P 1'
#
loop_
_entity.id
_entity.type
_entity.pdbx_description
1 polymer ?
#
loop_
_entity_poly.entity_id
_entity_poly.type
_entity_poly.pdbx_seq_one_letter_code
_entity_poly.pdbx_strand_id
1 'polypeptide(L)'
;MTNAMKIIEMLRIIDNRAKFMGIKLTMMKNLLEKYKDNKELLKEVLKLTEGTRLHELILEAYPPLEELEKELREEEYKIKIASEEGGGEVEGEKEKREFCAFDGPVSLIAYTKEYLRKYYLGNNVTRIFYDIGKDYAIKLGINNYEDMINFMKEEFGETSIEKSEPLTIIVRNNKECKNCRASEPVCYLTAGFIAGCLENMVDRKYIVDVVEKKCQAVGDPYCLFITRKSIRLD
;
A
#
# COMPACT_ATOMS: atom_id res chain seq x y z
N MET A 1 1.28 8.65 -29.47
CA MET A 1 2.20 7.80 -28.71
C MET A 1 1.41 7.00 -27.69
N THR A 2 1.57 5.67 -27.69
CA THR A 2 1.03 4.80 -26.65
C THR A 2 2.00 4.83 -25.47
N ASN A 3 1.50 5.11 -24.26
CA ASN A 3 2.28 5.07 -23.03
C ASN A 3 1.87 3.86 -22.18
N ALA A 4 2.68 3.49 -21.18
CA ALA A 4 2.47 2.30 -20.37
C ALA A 4 1.07 2.25 -19.73
N MET A 5 0.58 3.39 -19.24
CA MET A 5 -0.75 3.52 -18.63
C MET A 5 -1.89 3.09 -19.56
N LYS A 6 -1.82 3.44 -20.86
CA LYS A 6 -2.82 3.00 -21.84
C LYS A 6 -2.79 1.48 -22.06
N ILE A 7 -1.60 0.88 -22.07
CA ILE A 7 -1.47 -0.58 -22.19
C ILE A 7 -2.05 -1.26 -20.95
N ILE A 8 -1.75 -0.75 -19.76
CA ILE A 8 -2.29 -1.26 -18.49
C ILE A 8 -3.81 -1.17 -18.46
N GLU A 9 -4.39 -0.05 -18.91
CA GLU A 9 -5.85 0.10 -19.00
C GLU A 9 -6.47 -0.94 -19.93
N MET A 10 -5.88 -1.16 -21.10
CA MET A 10 -6.32 -2.20 -22.04
C MET A 10 -6.21 -3.61 -21.45
N LEU A 11 -5.12 -3.91 -20.73
CA LEU A 11 -4.93 -5.19 -20.05
C LEU A 11 -5.98 -5.39 -18.93
N ARG A 12 -6.30 -4.35 -18.16
CA ARG A 12 -7.39 -4.36 -17.17
C ARG A 12 -8.75 -4.59 -17.80
N ILE A 13 -9.01 -4.01 -18.96
CA ILE A 13 -10.26 -4.24 -19.70
C ILE A 13 -10.36 -5.70 -20.13
N ILE A 14 -9.27 -6.29 -20.62
CA ILE A 14 -9.21 -7.72 -20.99
C ILE A 14 -9.46 -8.58 -19.75
N ASP A 15 -8.78 -8.29 -18.64
CA ASP A 15 -8.92 -9.01 -17.37
C ASP A 15 -10.36 -8.99 -16.85
N ASN A 16 -11.02 -7.84 -16.92
CA ASN A 16 -12.40 -7.67 -16.41
C ASN A 16 -13.48 -8.22 -17.35
N ARG A 17 -13.26 -8.21 -18.67
CA ARG A 17 -14.31 -8.60 -19.65
C ARG A 17 -14.24 -10.07 -20.07
N ALA A 18 -13.05 -10.67 -20.11
CA ALA A 18 -12.90 -12.06 -20.53
C ALA A 18 -13.26 -13.03 -19.39
N LYS A 19 -14.35 -13.78 -19.55
CA LYS A 19 -14.83 -14.75 -18.56
C LYS A 19 -13.93 -15.99 -18.41
N PHE A 20 -13.24 -16.38 -19.48
CA PHE A 20 -12.41 -17.60 -19.50
C PHE A 20 -10.93 -17.26 -19.50
N MET A 21 -10.16 -17.99 -18.67
CA MET A 21 -8.74 -17.74 -18.47
C MET A 21 -7.91 -17.91 -19.75
N GLY A 22 -8.14 -18.96 -20.53
CA GLY A 22 -7.42 -19.16 -21.80
C GLY A 22 -7.63 -18.02 -22.83
N ILE A 23 -8.84 -17.46 -22.88
CA ILE A 23 -9.14 -16.31 -23.76
C ILE A 23 -8.42 -15.06 -23.25
N LYS A 24 -8.43 -14.84 -21.92
CA LYS A 24 -7.74 -13.72 -21.27
C LYS A 24 -6.25 -13.73 -21.58
N LEU A 25 -5.58 -14.85 -21.35
CA LEU A 25 -4.14 -15.00 -21.61
C LEU A 25 -3.81 -14.78 -23.08
N THR A 26 -4.62 -15.34 -24.00
CA THR A 26 -4.43 -15.16 -25.44
C THR A 26 -4.57 -13.69 -25.87
N MET A 27 -5.57 -12.99 -25.35
CA MET A 27 -5.79 -11.57 -25.66
C MET A 27 -4.69 -10.67 -25.08
N MET A 28 -4.24 -10.96 -23.85
CA MET A 28 -3.13 -10.24 -23.22
C MET A 28 -1.83 -10.47 -23.98
N LYS A 29 -1.52 -11.72 -24.35
CA LYS A 29 -0.37 -12.06 -25.20
C LYS A 29 -0.37 -11.26 -26.49
N ASN A 30 -1.47 -11.31 -27.26
CA ASN A 30 -1.59 -10.62 -28.54
C ASN A 30 -1.47 -9.10 -28.41
N LEU A 31 -1.87 -8.54 -27.27
CA LEU A 31 -1.69 -7.11 -27.00
C LEU A 31 -0.23 -6.77 -26.72
N LEU A 32 0.43 -7.54 -25.85
CA LEU A 32 1.81 -7.32 -25.43
C LEU A 32 2.81 -7.57 -26.58
N GLU A 33 2.55 -8.58 -27.41
CA GLU A 33 3.41 -8.96 -28.54
C GLU A 33 3.52 -7.86 -29.61
N LYS A 34 2.52 -6.95 -29.70
CA LYS A 34 2.60 -5.75 -30.55
C LYS A 34 3.71 -4.79 -30.15
N TYR A 35 4.18 -4.88 -28.92
CA TYR A 35 5.19 -4.01 -28.34
C TYR A 35 6.50 -4.75 -28.05
N LYS A 36 6.67 -5.97 -28.58
CA LYS A 36 7.85 -6.82 -28.33
C LYS A 36 9.20 -6.13 -28.60
N ASP A 37 9.24 -5.23 -29.57
CA ASP A 37 10.45 -4.50 -29.96
C ASP A 37 10.67 -3.23 -29.11
N ASN A 38 9.68 -2.82 -28.32
CA ASN A 38 9.75 -1.67 -27.42
C ASN A 38 9.97 -2.14 -25.97
N LYS A 39 11.21 -2.56 -25.69
CA LYS A 39 11.62 -3.06 -24.37
C LYS A 39 11.37 -2.06 -23.25
N GLU A 40 11.64 -0.77 -23.47
CA GLU A 40 11.47 0.28 -22.44
C GLU A 40 10.00 0.42 -22.01
N LEU A 41 9.08 0.43 -22.98
CA LEU A 41 7.66 0.50 -22.71
C LEU A 41 7.15 -0.73 -21.95
N LEU A 42 7.62 -1.93 -22.32
CA LEU A 42 7.27 -3.16 -21.63
C LEU A 42 7.85 -3.20 -20.21
N LYS A 43 9.08 -2.72 -20.02
CA LYS A 43 9.70 -2.53 -18.70
C LYS A 43 8.88 -1.60 -17.81
N GLU A 44 8.40 -0.48 -18.36
CA GLU A 44 7.54 0.45 -17.62
C GLU A 44 6.18 -0.18 -17.25
N VAL A 45 5.58 -0.96 -18.15
CA VAL A 45 4.35 -1.73 -17.86
C VAL A 45 4.57 -2.73 -16.73
N LEU A 46 5.69 -3.47 -16.74
CA LEU A 46 6.04 -4.40 -15.66
C LEU A 46 6.21 -3.68 -14.33
N LYS A 47 6.98 -2.58 -14.28
CA LYS A 47 7.17 -1.76 -13.07
C LYS A 47 5.86 -1.23 -12.50
N LEU A 48 4.98 -0.72 -13.34
CA LEU A 48 3.71 -0.13 -12.90
C LEU A 48 2.66 -1.18 -12.48
N THR A 49 2.86 -2.44 -12.86
CA THR A 49 1.96 -3.54 -12.50
C THR A 49 2.50 -4.42 -11.40
N GLU A 50 3.80 -4.34 -11.08
CA GLU A 50 4.49 -5.17 -10.08
C GLU A 50 3.69 -5.33 -8.78
N GLY A 51 3.64 -6.57 -8.27
CA GLY A 51 2.91 -6.91 -7.05
C GLY A 51 1.39 -6.95 -7.19
N THR A 52 0.83 -6.83 -8.41
CA THR A 52 -0.60 -6.98 -8.66
C THR A 52 -0.93 -8.32 -9.32
N ARG A 53 -2.16 -8.82 -9.15
CA ARG A 53 -2.67 -9.99 -9.91
C ARG A 53 -2.54 -9.79 -11.43
N LEU A 54 -2.67 -8.54 -11.90
CA LEU A 54 -2.51 -8.23 -13.33
C LEU A 54 -1.08 -8.52 -13.80
N HIS A 55 -0.09 -8.33 -12.94
CA HIS A 55 1.32 -8.64 -13.23
C HIS A 55 1.53 -10.14 -13.44
N GLU A 56 1.01 -10.96 -12.53
CA GLU A 56 1.07 -12.42 -12.65
C GLU A 56 0.44 -12.89 -13.96
N LEU A 57 -0.72 -12.33 -14.30
CA LEU A 57 -1.41 -12.62 -15.57
C LEU A 57 -0.64 -12.13 -16.81
N ILE A 58 0.09 -11.02 -16.71
CA ILE A 58 0.95 -10.51 -17.79
C ILE A 58 2.11 -11.47 -18.05
N LEU A 59 2.79 -11.92 -16.99
CA LEU A 59 3.90 -12.87 -17.09
C LEU A 59 3.44 -14.23 -17.60
N GLU A 60 2.31 -14.74 -17.08
CA GLU A 60 1.70 -15.99 -17.55
C GLU A 60 1.27 -15.90 -19.02
N ALA A 61 0.71 -14.76 -19.45
CA ALA A 61 0.28 -14.55 -20.83
C ALA A 61 1.45 -14.39 -21.80
N TYR A 62 2.56 -13.78 -21.36
CA TYR A 62 3.71 -13.48 -22.22
C TYR A 62 5.04 -13.77 -21.50
N PRO A 63 5.44 -15.07 -21.43
CA PRO A 63 6.64 -15.53 -20.71
C PRO A 63 7.96 -14.84 -21.07
N PRO A 64 8.21 -14.34 -22.31
CA PRO A 64 9.43 -13.58 -22.61
C PRO A 64 9.65 -12.33 -21.72
N LEU A 65 8.61 -11.85 -21.04
CA LEU A 65 8.74 -10.75 -20.08
C LEU A 65 9.42 -11.15 -18.78
N GLU A 66 9.49 -12.43 -18.42
CA GLU A 66 10.22 -12.89 -17.22
C GLU A 66 11.73 -12.59 -17.33
N GLU A 67 12.31 -12.78 -18.53
CA GLU A 67 13.70 -12.39 -18.79
C GLU A 67 13.89 -10.88 -18.67
N LEU A 68 12.92 -10.10 -19.16
CA LEU A 68 12.93 -8.64 -19.09
C LEU A 68 12.76 -8.13 -17.64
N GLU A 69 11.97 -8.82 -16.82
CA GLU A 69 11.82 -8.56 -15.39
C GLU A 69 13.12 -8.85 -14.64
N LYS A 70 13.83 -9.93 -15.01
CA LYS A 70 15.15 -10.24 -14.46
C LYS A 70 16.19 -9.17 -14.84
N GLU A 71 16.22 -8.74 -16.11
CA GLU A 71 17.08 -7.62 -16.57
C GLU A 71 16.81 -6.35 -15.74
N LEU A 72 15.55 -6.03 -15.47
CA LEU A 72 15.17 -4.89 -14.63
C LEU A 72 15.71 -5.00 -13.20
N ARG A 73 15.57 -6.16 -12.56
CA ARG A 73 16.08 -6.39 -11.21
C ARG A 73 17.60 -6.30 -11.15
N GLU A 74 18.29 -6.78 -12.18
CA GLU A 74 19.75 -6.68 -12.29
C GLU A 74 20.23 -5.23 -12.52
N GLU A 75 19.53 -4.46 -13.35
CA GLU A 75 19.77 -3.02 -13.54
C GLU A 75 19.59 -2.25 -12.22
N GLU A 76 18.51 -2.52 -11.49
CA GLU A 76 18.26 -1.90 -10.19
C GLU A 76 19.27 -2.30 -9.12
N TYR A 77 19.79 -3.52 -9.15
CA TYR A 77 20.84 -3.99 -8.25
C TYR A 77 22.19 -3.33 -8.55
N LYS A 78 22.56 -3.17 -9.83
CA LYS A 78 23.79 -2.48 -10.24
C LYS A 78 23.76 -1.00 -9.86
N ILE A 79 22.60 -0.34 -9.98
CA ILE A 79 22.42 1.05 -9.54
C ILE A 79 22.62 1.18 -8.02
N LYS A 80 22.11 0.22 -7.23
CA LYS A 80 22.30 0.20 -5.77
C LYS A 80 23.77 0.08 -5.37
N ILE A 81 24.52 -0.82 -6.02
CA ILE A 81 25.97 -0.99 -5.76
C ILE A 81 26.74 0.29 -6.13
N ALA A 82 26.44 0.89 -7.28
CA ALA A 82 27.09 2.12 -7.71
C ALA A 82 26.82 3.33 -6.77
N SER A 83 25.63 3.39 -6.16
CA SER A 83 25.29 4.43 -5.18
C SER A 83 25.95 4.22 -3.80
N GLU A 84 26.42 3.01 -3.49
CA GLU A 84 27.06 2.68 -2.22
C GLU A 84 28.60 2.85 -2.27
N GLU A 85 29.21 2.77 -3.47
CA GLU A 85 30.67 2.94 -3.66
C GLU A 85 31.08 4.38 -4.03
N GLY A 86 30.14 5.24 -4.43
CA GLY A 86 30.38 6.61 -4.86
C GLY A 86 30.12 7.66 -3.78
N GLY A 87 31.01 7.79 -2.80
CA GLY A 87 31.05 8.96 -1.93
C GLY A 87 31.49 10.20 -2.73
N GLY A 88 30.53 10.97 -3.25
CA GLY A 88 30.80 12.21 -3.96
C GLY A 88 29.51 12.96 -4.29
N GLU A 89 29.39 14.16 -3.75
CA GLU A 89 28.30 15.11 -4.03
C GLU A 89 28.16 15.34 -5.54
N VAL A 90 26.96 15.06 -6.08
CA VAL A 90 26.54 15.57 -7.39
C VAL A 90 25.16 16.18 -7.24
N GLU A 91 25.12 17.49 -7.37
CA GLU A 91 23.90 18.29 -7.52
C GLU A 91 23.12 17.80 -8.76
N GLY A 92 21.82 17.57 -8.59
CA GLY A 92 20.89 17.50 -9.71
C GLY A 92 20.32 16.13 -10.09
N GLU A 93 19.94 15.30 -9.12
CA GLU A 93 18.91 14.27 -9.37
C GLU A 93 17.72 14.53 -8.44
N LYS A 94 16.54 14.69 -9.04
CA LYS A 94 15.27 14.85 -8.30
C LYS A 94 15.15 13.70 -7.30
N GLU A 95 15.33 14.02 -6.03
CA GLU A 95 15.15 13.12 -4.89
C GLU A 95 13.93 12.22 -5.12
N LYS A 96 14.17 10.91 -5.25
CA LYS A 96 13.18 9.92 -4.82
C LYS A 96 12.99 10.17 -3.33
N ARG A 97 12.08 11.06 -2.96
CA ARG A 97 11.73 11.31 -1.56
C ARG A 97 11.43 9.96 -0.92
N GLU A 98 12.21 9.57 0.07
CA GLU A 98 11.85 8.46 0.94
C GLU A 98 10.46 8.80 1.51
N PHE A 99 9.46 8.01 1.15
CA PHE A 99 8.09 8.26 1.59
C PHE A 99 7.99 8.12 3.12
N CYS A 100 8.86 7.32 3.73
CA CYS A 100 9.04 7.22 5.17
C CYS A 100 10.52 6.92 5.48
N ALA A 101 11.17 7.80 6.25
CA ALA A 101 12.53 7.64 6.76
C ALA A 101 12.49 7.29 8.25
N PHE A 102 13.48 6.55 8.75
CA PHE A 102 13.56 6.17 10.17
C PHE A 102 14.51 7.09 10.94
N ASP A 103 14.04 7.60 12.07
CA ASP A 103 14.78 8.47 12.99
C ASP A 103 15.08 7.71 14.29
N GLY A 104 15.82 6.61 14.16
CA GLY A 104 16.17 5.69 15.24
C GLY A 104 15.44 4.33 15.19
N PRO A 105 15.46 3.55 16.28
CA PRO A 105 14.80 2.26 16.33
C PRO A 105 13.29 2.39 16.15
N VAL A 106 12.74 1.69 15.16
CA VAL A 106 11.31 1.62 14.88
C VAL A 106 10.73 0.29 15.35
N SER A 107 9.41 0.21 15.43
CA SER A 107 8.73 -1.05 15.70
C SER A 107 8.87 -2.04 14.53
N LEU A 108 8.66 -3.33 14.80
CA LEU A 108 8.63 -4.34 13.74
C LEU A 108 7.56 -4.04 12.69
N ILE A 109 6.40 -3.53 13.12
CA ILE A 109 5.29 -3.21 12.21
C ILE A 109 5.63 -2.05 11.27
N ALA A 110 6.29 -1.00 11.75
CA ALA A 110 6.76 0.12 10.94
C ALA A 110 7.84 -0.34 9.96
N TYR A 111 8.80 -1.15 10.43
CA TYR A 111 9.86 -1.71 9.60
C TYR A 111 9.31 -2.61 8.49
N THR A 112 8.45 -3.58 8.84
CA THR A 112 7.86 -4.52 7.88
C THR A 112 7.01 -3.79 6.84
N LYS A 113 6.20 -2.80 7.25
CA LYS A 113 5.42 -1.97 6.32
C LYS A 113 6.30 -1.27 5.31
N GLU A 114 7.36 -0.63 5.77
CA GLU A 114 8.28 0.11 4.90
C GLU A 114 9.05 -0.82 3.97
N TYR A 115 9.53 -1.95 4.50
CA TYR A 115 10.19 -2.99 3.72
C TYR A 115 9.28 -3.50 2.60
N LEU A 116 8.04 -3.85 2.93
CA LEU A 116 7.06 -4.31 1.95
C LEU A 116 6.71 -3.21 0.94
N ARG A 117 6.56 -1.95 1.35
CA ARG A 117 6.39 -0.83 0.41
C ARG A 117 7.55 -0.74 -0.57
N LYS A 118 8.77 -0.73 -0.06
CA LYS A 118 9.99 -0.48 -0.84
C LYS A 118 10.27 -1.58 -1.86
N TYR A 119 9.95 -2.82 -1.54
CA TYR A 119 10.39 -3.98 -2.34
C TYR A 119 9.27 -4.78 -3.00
N TYR A 120 8.01 -4.63 -2.60
CA TYR A 120 6.93 -5.50 -3.08
C TYR A 120 5.64 -4.78 -3.45
N LEU A 121 5.20 -3.82 -2.62
CA LEU A 121 3.84 -3.29 -2.69
C LEU A 121 3.77 -1.89 -3.32
N GLY A 122 4.87 -1.13 -3.30
CA GLY A 122 4.87 0.27 -3.73
C GLY A 122 3.71 1.05 -3.11
N ASN A 123 2.99 1.80 -3.94
CA ASN A 123 1.85 2.62 -3.50
C ASN A 123 0.64 1.79 -3.03
N ASN A 124 0.58 0.48 -3.32
CA ASN A 124 -0.51 -0.38 -2.83
C ASN A 124 -0.40 -0.67 -1.32
N VAL A 125 0.73 -0.33 -0.69
CA VAL A 125 0.93 -0.54 0.76
C VAL A 125 -0.21 0.08 1.58
N THR A 126 -0.72 1.26 1.17
CA THR A 126 -1.78 1.99 1.87
C THR A 126 -3.06 1.16 1.96
N ARG A 127 -3.53 0.66 0.82
CA ARG A 127 -4.76 -0.16 0.76
C ARG A 127 -4.55 -1.50 1.44
N ILE A 128 -3.44 -2.18 1.16
CA ILE A 128 -3.17 -3.53 1.68
C ILE A 128 -3.08 -3.50 3.21
N PHE A 129 -2.33 -2.57 3.80
CA PHE A 129 -2.23 -2.48 5.26
C PHE A 129 -3.56 -2.06 5.90
N TYR A 130 -4.33 -1.16 5.26
CA TYR A 130 -5.67 -0.86 5.73
C TYR A 130 -6.57 -2.12 5.76
N ASP A 131 -6.60 -2.88 4.67
CA ASP A 131 -7.40 -4.10 4.56
C ASP A 131 -6.95 -5.17 5.56
N ILE A 132 -5.64 -5.33 5.81
CA ILE A 132 -5.10 -6.24 6.84
C ILE A 132 -5.61 -5.86 8.23
N GLY A 133 -5.53 -4.57 8.60
CA GLY A 133 -5.94 -4.10 9.92
C GLY A 133 -7.44 -4.36 10.13
N LYS A 134 -8.22 -4.08 9.10
CA LYS A 134 -9.68 -4.27 9.09
C LYS A 134 -10.08 -5.74 9.22
N ASP A 135 -9.51 -6.62 8.38
CA ASP A 135 -9.74 -8.06 8.44
C ASP A 135 -9.35 -8.63 9.81
N TYR A 136 -8.23 -8.17 10.37
CA TYR A 136 -7.76 -8.63 11.67
C TYR A 136 -8.73 -8.24 12.80
N ALA A 137 -9.19 -6.99 12.84
CA ALA A 137 -10.21 -6.54 13.81
C ALA A 137 -11.51 -7.35 13.70
N ILE A 138 -11.96 -7.64 12.47
CA ILE A 138 -13.13 -8.49 12.22
C ILE A 138 -12.93 -9.90 12.78
N LYS A 139 -11.77 -10.51 12.54
CA LYS A 139 -11.42 -11.86 13.04
C LYS A 139 -11.36 -11.93 14.56
N LEU A 140 -10.87 -10.87 15.22
CA LEU A 140 -10.84 -10.79 16.68
C LEU A 140 -12.24 -10.63 17.30
N GLY A 141 -13.24 -10.19 16.53
CA GLY A 141 -14.60 -10.01 17.01
C GLY A 141 -14.76 -8.86 18.02
N ILE A 142 -13.82 -7.92 18.06
CA ILE A 142 -13.89 -6.74 18.93
C ILE A 142 -15.09 -5.90 18.50
N ASN A 143 -16.07 -5.73 19.39
CA ASN A 143 -17.38 -5.17 19.08
C ASN A 143 -17.85 -4.12 20.09
N ASN A 144 -16.94 -3.58 20.91
CA ASN A 144 -17.21 -2.49 21.82
C ASN A 144 -15.96 -1.60 22.00
N TYR A 145 -16.18 -0.36 22.44
CA TYR A 145 -15.13 0.64 22.55
C TYR A 145 -14.05 0.30 23.59
N GLU A 146 -14.42 -0.37 24.69
CA GLU A 146 -13.49 -0.69 25.77
C GLU A 146 -12.44 -1.69 25.29
N ASP A 147 -12.88 -2.79 24.67
CA ASP A 147 -11.98 -3.80 24.09
C ASP A 147 -11.11 -3.21 22.98
N MET A 148 -11.68 -2.33 22.14
CA MET A 148 -10.91 -1.63 21.12
C MET A 148 -9.80 -0.77 21.74
N ILE A 149 -10.12 0.03 22.77
CA ILE A 149 -9.12 0.88 23.46
C ILE A 149 -8.04 0.02 24.11
N ASN A 150 -8.42 -1.05 24.80
CA ASN A 150 -7.49 -1.94 25.50
C ASN A 150 -6.52 -2.61 24.51
N PHE A 151 -7.06 -3.20 23.44
CA PHE A 151 -6.25 -3.82 22.40
C PHE A 151 -5.34 -2.79 21.72
N MET A 152 -5.88 -1.62 21.37
CA MET A 152 -5.08 -0.58 20.71
C MET A 152 -3.97 -0.06 21.61
N LYS A 153 -4.20 0.08 22.91
CA LYS A 153 -3.18 0.48 23.89
C LYS A 153 -2.01 -0.50 23.93
N GLU A 154 -2.30 -1.79 23.87
CA GLU A 154 -1.29 -2.85 23.89
C GLU A 154 -0.54 -2.95 22.57
N GLU A 155 -1.25 -2.97 21.44
CA GLU A 155 -0.68 -3.29 20.13
C GLU A 155 -0.17 -2.06 19.37
N PHE A 156 -0.89 -0.95 19.42
CA PHE A 156 -0.61 0.23 18.60
C PHE A 156 -0.03 1.40 19.40
N GLY A 157 -0.65 1.81 20.50
CA GLY A 157 -0.23 2.96 21.28
C GLY A 157 -1.34 3.52 22.16
N GLU A 158 -1.00 4.46 23.05
CA GLU A 158 -1.95 5.05 23.99
C GLU A 158 -3.14 5.66 23.26
N THR A 159 -4.32 5.05 23.44
CA THR A 159 -5.50 5.34 22.64
C THR A 159 -6.57 6.01 23.50
N SER A 160 -7.19 7.05 22.95
CA SER A 160 -8.35 7.72 23.54
C SER A 160 -9.39 8.04 22.47
N ILE A 161 -10.67 7.99 22.83
CA ILE A 161 -11.78 8.27 21.92
C ILE A 161 -12.51 9.51 22.39
N GLU A 162 -12.64 10.48 21.50
CA GLU A 162 -13.52 11.61 21.66
C GLU A 162 -14.83 11.31 20.94
N LYS A 163 -15.91 11.14 21.71
CA LYS A 163 -17.27 10.88 21.20
C LYS A 163 -17.89 12.16 20.62
N SER A 164 -17.25 12.72 19.61
CA SER A 164 -17.72 13.84 18.78
C SER A 164 -18.35 13.33 17.47
N GLU A 165 -18.96 14.23 16.70
CA GLU A 165 -19.40 13.96 15.32
C GLU A 165 -18.54 14.82 14.37
N PRO A 166 -17.69 14.23 13.53
CA PRO A 166 -17.42 12.79 13.38
C PRO A 166 -16.65 12.19 14.57
N LEU A 167 -16.83 10.88 14.82
CA LEU A 167 -16.10 10.17 15.87
C LEU A 167 -14.60 10.32 15.64
N THR A 168 -13.89 10.75 16.68
CA THR A 168 -12.46 11.07 16.64
C THR A 168 -11.69 10.14 17.56
N ILE A 169 -10.64 9.52 17.03
CA ILE A 169 -9.76 8.61 17.75
C ILE A 169 -8.35 9.21 17.75
N ILE A 170 -7.74 9.30 18.92
CA ILE A 170 -6.39 9.81 19.11
C ILE A 170 -5.50 8.65 19.58
N VAL A 171 -4.37 8.47 18.90
CA VAL A 171 -3.36 7.47 19.28
C VAL A 171 -2.02 8.18 19.47
N ARG A 172 -1.45 8.08 20.67
CA ARG A 172 -0.10 8.57 20.98
C ARG A 172 0.89 7.44 20.95
N ASN A 173 2.12 7.76 20.60
CA ASN A 173 3.22 6.81 20.48
C ASN A 173 2.86 5.63 19.56
N ASN A 174 2.13 5.90 18.47
CA ASN A 174 1.66 4.84 17.57
C ASN A 174 2.86 4.07 17.00
N LYS A 175 2.97 2.78 17.33
CA LYS A 175 4.06 1.90 16.91
C LYS A 175 4.18 1.85 15.39
N GLU A 176 3.11 2.05 14.63
CA GLU A 176 3.15 2.05 13.16
C GLU A 176 3.93 3.23 12.55
N CYS A 177 4.16 4.31 13.30
CA CYS A 177 4.85 5.50 12.82
C CYS A 177 5.84 6.11 13.83
N LYS A 178 6.01 5.52 15.01
CA LYS A 178 6.95 6.00 16.03
C LYS A 178 8.36 5.98 15.45
N ASN A 179 9.10 7.07 15.66
CA ASN A 179 10.45 7.28 15.13
C ASN A 179 10.51 7.20 13.58
N CYS A 180 9.43 7.57 12.90
CA CYS A 180 9.37 7.70 11.45
C CYS A 180 9.26 9.17 11.06
N ARG A 181 9.71 9.53 9.86
CA ARG A 181 9.52 10.84 9.20
C ARG A 181 8.95 10.62 7.81
N ALA A 182 7.83 11.24 7.48
CA ALA A 182 7.12 11.04 6.21
C ALA A 182 6.58 12.38 5.70
N SER A 183 6.29 12.47 4.40
CA SER A 183 5.64 13.64 3.81
C SER A 183 4.11 13.64 3.97
N GLU A 184 3.53 12.50 4.35
CA GLU A 184 2.08 12.33 4.52
C GLU A 184 1.78 11.32 5.65
N PRO A 185 0.54 11.27 6.16
CA PRO A 185 0.14 10.28 7.16
C PRO A 185 0.32 8.83 6.70
N VAL A 186 0.81 7.96 7.58
CA VAL A 186 1.26 6.60 7.24
C VAL A 186 0.67 5.47 8.09
N CYS A 187 -0.25 5.75 9.02
CA CYS A 187 -0.79 4.74 9.94
C CYS A 187 -1.98 3.96 9.36
N TYR A 188 -1.75 3.29 8.22
CA TYR A 188 -2.81 2.63 7.45
C TYR A 188 -3.38 1.41 8.15
N LEU A 189 -2.53 0.60 8.78
CA LEU A 189 -2.99 -0.57 9.54
C LEU A 189 -3.85 -0.16 10.72
N THR A 190 -3.42 0.87 11.46
CA THR A 190 -4.14 1.42 12.60
C THR A 190 -5.52 1.92 12.17
N ALA A 191 -5.59 2.69 11.07
CA ALA A 191 -6.85 3.18 10.53
C ALA A 191 -7.79 2.04 10.12
N GLY A 192 -7.26 1.04 9.43
CA GLY A 192 -8.01 -0.16 9.04
C GLY A 192 -8.53 -0.95 10.24
N PHE A 193 -7.70 -1.12 11.26
CA PHE A 193 -8.08 -1.79 12.50
C PHE A 193 -9.24 -1.08 13.21
N ILE A 194 -9.17 0.25 13.35
CA ILE A 194 -10.26 1.06 13.91
C ILE A 194 -11.54 0.85 13.08
N ALA A 195 -11.43 0.90 11.76
CA ALA A 195 -12.58 0.69 10.87
C ALA A 195 -13.23 -0.68 11.09
N GLY A 196 -12.46 -1.75 11.14
CA GLY A 196 -12.98 -3.10 11.37
C GLY A 196 -13.67 -3.27 12.74
N CYS A 197 -13.11 -2.69 13.80
CA CYS A 197 -13.75 -2.66 15.11
C CYS A 197 -15.11 -1.93 15.07
N LEU A 198 -15.16 -0.77 14.43
CA LEU A 198 -16.40 0.02 14.31
C LEU A 198 -17.45 -0.70 13.45
N GLU A 199 -17.05 -1.45 12.42
CA GLU A 199 -17.97 -2.27 11.64
C GLU A 199 -18.56 -3.43 12.45
N ASN A 200 -17.76 -4.09 13.29
CA ASN A 200 -18.25 -5.12 14.20
C ASN A 200 -19.29 -4.55 15.19
N MET A 201 -19.07 -3.34 15.72
CA MET A 201 -20.00 -2.67 16.66
C MET A 201 -21.39 -2.42 16.08
N VAL A 202 -21.51 -2.35 14.74
CA VAL A 202 -22.77 -2.10 14.03
C VAL A 202 -23.26 -3.36 13.28
N ASP A 203 -22.84 -4.54 13.71
CA ASP A 203 -23.17 -5.84 13.10
C ASP A 203 -22.85 -5.89 11.59
N ARG A 204 -21.83 -5.15 11.13
CA ARG A 204 -21.45 -5.03 9.71
C ARG A 204 -22.59 -4.52 8.82
N LYS A 205 -23.56 -3.77 9.37
CA LYS A 205 -24.63 -3.11 8.59
C LYS A 205 -24.14 -1.93 7.75
N TYR A 206 -22.93 -1.46 8.04
CA TYR A 206 -22.36 -0.25 7.47
C TYR A 206 -20.89 -0.48 7.16
N ILE A 207 -20.40 0.05 6.05
CA ILE A 207 -18.97 0.17 5.79
C ILE A 207 -18.45 1.43 6.47
N VAL A 208 -17.52 1.31 7.41
CA VAL A 208 -16.90 2.46 8.08
C VAL A 208 -15.58 2.80 7.39
N ASP A 209 -15.45 4.06 6.96
CA ASP A 209 -14.17 4.61 6.48
C ASP A 209 -13.50 5.40 7.60
N VAL A 210 -12.19 5.24 7.73
CA VAL A 210 -11.37 5.87 8.78
C VAL A 210 -10.17 6.50 8.12
N VAL A 211 -10.02 7.81 8.31
CA VAL A 211 -8.98 8.61 7.68
C VAL A 211 -8.08 9.22 8.74
N GLU A 212 -6.77 9.04 8.60
CA GLU A 212 -5.77 9.73 9.41
C GLU A 212 -5.65 11.20 8.95
N LYS A 213 -5.78 12.14 9.90
CA LYS A 213 -5.70 13.59 9.66
C LYS A 213 -4.47 14.24 10.25
N LYS A 214 -3.90 13.65 11.28
CA LYS A 214 -2.62 14.03 11.90
C LYS A 214 -1.80 12.79 12.09
N CYS A 215 -0.49 12.87 11.95
CA CYS A 215 0.41 11.74 12.10
C CYS A 215 1.73 12.15 12.76
N GLN A 216 2.21 11.36 13.71
CA GLN A 216 3.51 11.65 14.34
C GLN A 216 4.66 11.63 13.32
N ALA A 217 4.54 10.83 12.25
CA ALA A 217 5.55 10.80 11.20
C ALA A 217 5.63 12.08 10.36
N VAL A 218 4.56 12.89 10.31
CA VAL A 218 4.61 14.20 9.62
C VAL A 218 4.96 15.35 10.56
N GLY A 219 5.28 15.05 11.82
CA GLY A 219 5.65 16.03 12.85
C GLY A 219 4.50 16.45 13.77
N ASP A 220 3.32 15.84 13.67
CA ASP A 220 2.23 16.11 14.62
C ASP A 220 2.53 15.51 16.02
N PRO A 221 1.96 16.07 17.10
CA PRO A 221 2.15 15.53 18.45
C PRO A 221 1.49 14.15 18.69
N TYR A 222 0.58 13.73 17.81
CA TYR A 222 -0.16 12.47 17.91
C TYR A 222 -0.78 12.10 16.56
N CYS A 223 -1.19 10.84 16.44
CA CYS A 223 -1.99 10.38 15.30
C CYS A 223 -3.47 10.63 15.60
N LEU A 224 -4.18 11.27 14.67
CA LEU A 224 -5.61 11.55 14.79
C LEU A 224 -6.35 10.90 13.63
N PHE A 225 -7.35 10.08 13.96
CA PHE A 225 -8.19 9.37 13.02
C PHE A 225 -9.62 9.88 13.14
N ILE A 226 -10.23 10.19 12.00
CA ILE A 226 -11.64 10.55 11.92
C ILE A 226 -12.41 9.47 11.19
N THR A 227 -13.58 9.16 11.70
CA THR A 227 -14.55 8.33 10.98
C THR A 227 -15.26 9.16 9.92
N ARG A 228 -15.58 8.55 8.78
CA ARG A 228 -16.42 9.14 7.74
C ARG A 228 -17.70 8.33 7.60
N LYS A 229 -18.80 9.03 7.31
CA LYS A 229 -20.14 8.44 7.18
C LYS A 229 -20.13 7.27 6.22
N SER A 230 -20.84 6.23 6.66
CA SER A 230 -20.81 4.90 6.11
C SER A 230 -21.79 4.66 4.97
N ILE A 231 -21.43 3.74 4.08
CA ILE A 231 -22.35 3.17 3.10
C ILE A 231 -23.16 2.08 3.82
N ARG A 232 -24.49 2.13 3.74
CA ARG A 232 -25.37 1.08 4.26
C ARG A 232 -25.26 -0.15 3.36
N LEU A 233 -25.02 -1.31 3.97
CA LEU A 233 -25.10 -2.60 3.29
C LEU A 233 -26.54 -3.09 3.46
N ASP A 234 -27.32 -3.00 2.37
CA ASP A 234 -28.70 -3.51 2.31
C ASP A 234 -28.73 -5.04 2.16
#